data_AF-A0A2N2X411-F1
#
_entry.id   AF-A0A2N2X411-F1
#
_cell.length_a   1.000
_cell.length_b   1.000
_cell.length_c   1.000
_cell.angle_alpha   90.00
_cell.angle_beta   90.00
_cell.angle_gamma   90.00
#
_symmetry.space_group_name_H-M   'P 1'
#
loop_
_entity.id
_entity.type
_entity.pdbx_description
1 polymer ?
#
loop_
_entity_poly.entity_id
_entity_poly.type
_entity_poly.pdbx_seq_one_letter_code
_entity_poly.pdbx_strand_id
1 'polypeptide(L)' 'MPLKLYRDFLKDQGCVCNRTSGGHEHWSRVDLLRSITVQTHVDPVPEFIIKNALK' A
#
# COMPACT_ATOMS: atom_id res chain seq x y z
N MET A 1 8.06 6.68 5.19
CA MET A 1 8.54 6.43 3.81
C MET A 1 7.72 7.28 2.84
N PRO A 2 8.31 7.99 1.86
CA PRO A 2 7.53 8.79 0.91
C PRO A 2 6.46 7.95 0.20
N LEU A 3 5.26 8.49 0.00
CA LEU A 3 4.12 7.78 -0.59
C LEU A 3 4.44 7.24 -1.99
N LYS A 4 5.09 8.05 -2.83
CA LYS A 4 5.52 7.61 -4.16
C LYS A 4 6.47 6.41 -4.08
N LEU A 5 7.49 6.48 -3.22
CA LEU A 5 8.45 5.40 -3.04
C LEU A 5 7.78 4.12 -2.55
N TYR A 6 6.82 4.23 -1.63
CA TYR A 6 6.09 3.06 -1.13
C TYR A 6 5.22 2.42 -2.22
N ARG A 7 4.55 3.22 -3.07
CA ARG A 7 3.79 2.69 -4.22
C ARG A 7 4.69 1.99 -5.24
N ASP A 8 5.85 2.58 -5.53
CA ASP A 8 6.82 1.98 -6.44
C ASP A 8 7.36 0.66 -5.88
N PHE A 9 7.64 0.61 -4.57
CA PHE A 9 7.98 -0.64 -3.87
C PHE A 9 6.86 -1.68 -3.96
N LEU A 10 5.60 -1.32 -3.70
CA LEU A 10 4.48 -2.26 -3.79
C LEU A 10 4.35 -2.85 -5.21
N LYS A 11 4.52 -2.03 -6.25
CA LYS A 11 4.53 -2.50 -7.64
C LYS A 11 5.69 -3.45 -7.93
N ASP A 12 6.90 -3.11 -7.48
CA ASP A 12 8.09 -3.95 -7.64
C ASP A 12 7.94 -5.31 -6.94
N GLN A 13 7.28 -5.32 -5.79
CA GLN A 13 6.91 -6.55 -5.09
C GLN A 13 5.75 -7.32 -5.75
N GLY A 14 5.23 -6.87 -6.89
CA GLY A 14 4.14 -7.53 -7.61
C GLY A 14 2.74 -7.27 -7.05
N CYS A 15 2.58 -6.29 -6.16
CA CYS A 15 1.25 -5.87 -5.71
C CYS A 15 0.57 -5.03 -6.79
N VAL A 16 -0.75 -5.21 -6.92
CA VAL A 16 -1.61 -4.46 -7.84
C VAL A 16 -2.56 -3.59 -7.03
N CYS A 17 -2.72 -2.34 -7.45
CA CYS A 17 -3.73 -1.45 -6.90
C CYS A 17 -5.10 -1.78 -7.52
N ASN A 18 -5.96 -2.46 -6.75
CA ASN A 18 -7.27 -2.90 -7.24
C ASN A 18 -8.30 -1.78 -7.29
N ARG A 19 -8.23 -0.86 -6.32
CA ARG A 19 -9.23 0.20 -6.16
C ARG A 19 -8.61 1.42 -5.49
N THR A 20 -9.04 2.58 -5.98
CA THR A 20 -8.86 3.86 -5.28
C THR A 20 -10.24 4.43 -4.97
N SER A 21 -10.52 4.73 -3.70
CA SER A 21 -11.83 5.26 -3.28
C SER A 21 -11.69 6.10 -2.02
N GLY A 22 -12.27 7.31 -2.01
CA GLY A 22 -12.32 8.15 -0.81
C GLY A 22 -10.96 8.42 -0.17
N GLY A 23 -9.93 8.66 -0.97
CA GLY A 23 -8.58 8.93 -0.47
C GLY A 23 -7.82 7.69 0.04
N HIS A 24 -8.29 6.48 -0.28
CA HIS A 24 -7.65 5.22 0.04
C HIS A 24 -7.36 4.40 -1.22
N GLU A 25 -6.17 3.83 -1.30
CA GLU A 25 -5.76 2.81 -2.25
C GLU A 25 -5.76 1.44 -1.58
N HIS A 26 -6.30 0.45 -2.29
CA HIS A 26 -6.25 -0.95 -1.87
C HIS A 26 -5.33 -1.72 -2.81
N TRP A 27 -4.25 -2.25 -2.23
CA TRP A 27 -3.23 -3.02 -2.91
C TRP A 27 -3.34 -4.50 -2.51
N SER A 28 -3.23 -5.42 -3.47
CA SER A 28 -3.16 -6.86 -3.17
C SER A 28 -2.15 -7.57 -4.05
N ARG A 29 -1.74 -8.76 -3.61
CA ARG A 29 -0.95 -9.73 -4.36
C ARG A 29 -1.56 -11.11 -4.10
N VAL A 30 -1.36 -12.05 -5.02
CA VAL A 30 -2.03 -13.37 -5.00
C VAL A 30 -1.78 -14.16 -3.71
N ASP A 31 -0.63 -13.97 -3.10
CA ASP A 31 -0.14 -14.61 -1.87
C ASP A 31 -0.46 -13.82 -0.59
N LEU A 32 -0.99 -12.60 -0.71
CA LEU A 32 -1.39 -11.79 0.44
C LEU A 32 -2.80 -12.17 0.89
N LEU A 33 -2.91 -12.67 2.12
CA LEU A 33 -4.20 -12.99 2.76
C LEU A 33 -5.04 -11.73 3.04
N ARG A 34 -4.39 -10.55 3.14
CA ARG A 34 -5.05 -9.26 3.37
C ARG A 34 -4.52 -8.19 2.42
N SER A 35 -5.43 -7.36 1.91
CA SER A 35 -5.06 -6.19 1.12
C SER A 35 -4.36 -5.14 1.97
N ILE A 36 -3.35 -4.48 1.40
CA ILE A 36 -2.67 -3.34 2.00
C ILE A 36 -3.46 -2.08 1.65
N THR A 37 -3.93 -1.36 2.67
CA THR A 37 -4.63 -0.09 2.50
C THR A 37 -3.67 1.08 2.71
N VAL A 38 -3.57 1.97 1.74
CA VAL A 38 -2.70 3.15 1.78
C VAL A 38 -3.55 4.41 1.60
N GLN A 39 -3.33 5.43 2.42
CA GLN A 39 -4.02 6.71 2.28
C GLN A 39 -3.31 7.57 1.23
N THR A 40 -4.04 8.09 0.24
CA THR A 40 -3.47 8.84 -0.89
C THR A 40 -3.03 10.26 -0.53
N HIS A 41 -3.49 10.76 0.61
CA HIS A 41 -3.28 12.13 1.08
C HIS A 41 -2.30 12.21 2.27
N VAL A 42 -1.81 11.06 2.75
CA VAL A 42 -0.84 11.00 3.84
C VAL A 42 0.53 10.72 3.26
N ASP A 43 1.42 11.71 3.35
CA ASP A 43 2.81 11.62 2.94
C ASP A 43 3.69 12.27 4.02
N PRO A 44 4.62 11.53 4.65
CA PRO A 44 5.03 10.16 4.38
C PRO A 44 4.05 9.08 4.87
N VAL A 45 4.09 7.90 4.25
CA VAL A 45 3.33 6.71 4.70
C VAL A 45 3.68 6.40 6.15
N PRO A 46 2.67 6.29 7.05
CA PRO A 46 2.89 5.97 8.45
C PRO A 46 3.51 4.59 8.66
N GLU A 47 4.42 4.47 9.63
CA GLU A 47 5.13 3.21 9.89
C GLU A 47 4.21 2.04 10.21
N PHE A 48 3.08 2.28 10.88
CA PHE A 48 2.15 1.20 11.24
C PHE A 48 1.52 0.54 10.01
N ILE A 49 1.33 1.28 8.91
CA ILE A 49 0.86 0.74 7.63
C ILE A 49 1.91 -0.20 7.05
N ILE A 50 3.18 0.22 7.06
CA ILE A 50 4.31 -0.57 6.57
C ILE A 50 4.47 -1.83 7.42
N LYS A 51 4.47 -1.70 8.75
CA LYS A 51 4.59 -2.83 9.68
C LYS A 51 3.42 -3.82 9.56
N ASN A 52 2.21 -3.34 9.26
CA ASN A 52 1.05 -4.20 9.07
C ASN A 52 1.08 -4.94 7.72
N ALA A 53 1.74 -4.38 6.70
CA ALA A 53 1.92 -5.04 5.41
C ALA A 53 2.97 -6.16 5.41
N LEU A 54 3.86 -6.19 6.41
CA LEU A 54 4.90 -7.21 6.58
C LEU A 54 4.47 -8.42 7.43
N LYS A 55 3.24 -8.39 7.97
CA LYS A 55 2.68 -9.46 8.81
C LYS A 55 1.79 -10.38 8.01
#